data_AF-A0A9P0PYB4-F1
#
_entry.id   AF-A0A9P0PYB4-F1
#
_cell.length_a   1.000
_cell.length_b   1.000
_cell.length_c   1.000
_cell.angle_alpha   90.00
_cell.angle_beta   90.00
_cell.angle_gamma   90.00
#
_symmetry.space_group_name_H-M   'P 1'
#
loop_
_entity.id
_entity.type
_entity.pdbx_description
1 polymer ?
#
loop_
_entity_poly.entity_id
_entity_poly.type
_entity_poly.pdbx_seq_one_letter_code
_entity_poly.pdbx_strand_id
1 'polypeptide(L)'
;MNHLKFDTEPLISAIESKNCICDIACDEYKDRDIKNAALFHVAAVVVHEFDRLSEKEKHETVLLIQKRCKTARDPYVRDRAKLRKMESGDSAKHIKKTDTSFDADEASQENQNNEVVDLSESDVDVDVEV
;
A
#
# COMPACT_ATOMS: atom_id res chain seq x y z
N MET A 1 4.27 -8.65 -21.96
CA MET A 1 4.84 -7.49 -21.24
C MET A 1 6.35 -7.56 -21.34
N ASN A 2 7.01 -6.51 -21.82
CA ASN A 2 8.47 -6.42 -21.73
C ASN A 2 8.84 -6.33 -20.26
N HIS A 3 9.56 -7.32 -19.75
CA HIS A 3 10.06 -7.28 -18.38
C HIS A 3 11.24 -6.30 -18.36
N LEU A 4 10.95 -5.03 -18.10
CA LEU A 4 11.99 -4.04 -17.82
C LEU A 4 12.74 -4.52 -16.57
N LYS A 5 13.99 -4.96 -16.77
CA LYS A 5 14.84 -5.43 -15.70
C LYS A 5 15.63 -4.25 -15.15
N PHE A 6 15.38 -3.94 -13.89
CA PHE A 6 16.17 -2.98 -13.13
C PHE A 6 16.79 -3.69 -11.92
N ASP A 7 17.96 -3.24 -11.51
CA ASP A 7 18.64 -3.79 -10.35
C ASP A 7 18.01 -3.28 -9.06
N THR A 8 17.90 -4.18 -8.07
CA THR A 8 17.23 -3.88 -6.80
C THR A 8 18.08 -2.98 -5.90
N GLU A 9 19.41 -3.13 -5.91
CA GLU A 9 20.35 -2.32 -5.12
C GLU A 9 20.28 -0.81 -5.45
N PRO A 10 20.42 -0.37 -6.72
CA PRO A 10 20.30 1.04 -7.05
C PRO A 10 18.89 1.59 -6.78
N LEU A 11 17.87 0.74 -6.89
CA LEU A 11 16.51 1.12 -6.54
C LEU A 11 16.38 1.40 -5.04
N ILE A 12 16.88 0.52 -4.17
CA ILE A 12 16.82 0.70 -2.72
C ILE A 12 17.57 1.99 -2.33
N SER A 13 18.79 2.18 -2.84
CA SER A 13 19.57 3.38 -2.55
C SER A 13 18.87 4.67 -3.01
N ALA A 14 18.26 4.66 -4.20
CA ALA A 14 17.52 5.81 -4.71
C ALA A 14 16.24 6.10 -3.90
N ILE A 15 15.55 5.07 -3.42
CA ILE A 15 14.36 5.21 -2.56
C ILE A 15 14.74 5.74 -1.17
N GLU A 16 15.82 5.24 -0.58
CA GLU A 16 16.31 5.71 0.73
C GLU A 16 16.69 7.18 0.71
N SER A 17 17.16 7.70 -0.44
CA SER A 17 17.43 9.13 -0.59
C SER A 17 16.17 10.01 -0.57
N LYS A 18 14.98 9.44 -0.72
CA LYS A 18 13.69 10.15 -0.88
C LYS A 18 12.63 9.61 0.08
N ASN A 19 12.60 10.22 1.27
CA ASN A 19 11.64 9.88 2.32
C ASN A 19 10.17 10.00 1.87
N CYS A 20 9.86 10.90 0.93
CA CYS A 20 8.51 11.10 0.39
C CYS A 20 7.88 9.86 -0.30
N ILE A 21 8.69 8.84 -0.64
CA ILE A 21 8.21 7.61 -1.29
C ILE A 21 7.82 6.54 -0.26
N CYS A 22 8.64 6.35 0.77
CA CYS A 22 8.52 5.23 1.70
C CYS A 22 8.08 5.62 3.11
N ASP A 23 8.36 6.85 3.55
CA ASP A 23 8.05 7.30 4.90
C ASP A 23 6.64 7.91 4.98
N ILE A 24 5.74 7.18 5.63
CA ILE A 24 4.35 7.60 5.84
C ILE A 24 4.27 8.76 6.86
N ALA A 25 5.29 8.94 7.71
CA ALA A 25 5.32 10.00 8.70
C ALA A 25 5.72 11.36 8.11
N CYS A 26 6.27 11.39 6.89
CA CYS A 26 6.66 12.61 6.20
C CYS A 26 5.44 13.33 5.62
N ASP A 27 5.37 14.66 5.73
CA ASP A 27 4.26 15.44 5.17
C ASP A 27 4.23 15.38 3.63
N GLU A 28 5.40 15.31 3.00
CA GLU A 28 5.57 15.18 1.55
C GLU A 28 5.00 13.87 1.00
N TYR A 29 4.80 12.84 1.85
CA TYR A 29 4.19 11.57 1.43
C TYR A 29 2.70 11.72 1.06
N LYS A 30 2.01 12.66 1.72
CA LYS A 30 0.60 12.97 1.47
C LYS A 30 0.41 13.64 0.10
N ASP A 31 1.42 14.37 -0.35
CA ASP A 31 1.41 15.00 -1.66
C ASP A 31 1.57 13.94 -2.76
N ARG A 32 0.64 13.94 -3.71
CA ARG A 32 0.65 13.01 -4.84
C ARG A 32 1.68 13.44 -5.88
N ASP A 33 1.82 14.74 -6.10
CA ASP A 33 2.62 15.30 -7.17
C ASP A 33 4.10 15.22 -6.82
N ILE A 34 4.46 15.52 -5.56
CA ILE A 34 5.82 15.34 -5.05
C ILE A 34 6.23 13.86 -5.14
N LYS A 35 5.34 12.94 -4.73
CA LYS A 35 5.61 11.51 -4.79
C LYS A 35 5.79 11.00 -6.22
N ASN A 36 4.94 11.44 -7.15
CA ASN A 36 5.08 11.08 -8.56
C ASN A 36 6.38 11.64 -9.15
N ALA A 37 6.70 12.92 -8.92
CA ALA A 37 7.95 13.52 -9.37
C ALA A 37 9.18 12.80 -8.81
N ALA A 38 9.14 12.44 -7.52
CA ALA A 38 10.18 11.67 -6.86
C ALA A 38 10.38 10.30 -7.51
N LEU A 39 9.30 9.58 -7.80
CA LEU A 39 9.32 8.28 -8.48
C LEU A 39 9.83 8.37 -9.92
N PHE A 40 9.45 9.40 -10.67
CA PHE A 40 9.99 9.65 -12.01
C PHE A 40 11.50 9.84 -11.99
N HIS A 41 12.00 10.64 -11.04
CA HIS A 41 13.43 10.82 -10.89
C HIS A 41 14.13 9.55 -10.40
N VAL A 42 13.50 8.72 -9.55
CA VAL A 42 14.06 7.40 -9.19
C VAL A 42 14.13 6.50 -10.42
N ALA A 43 13.08 6.48 -11.25
CA ALA A 43 13.04 5.70 -12.49
C ALA A 43 14.16 6.10 -13.46
N ALA A 44 14.42 7.40 -13.61
CA ALA A 44 15.51 7.91 -14.44
C ALA A 44 16.91 7.51 -13.94
N VAL A 45 17.11 7.38 -12.63
CA VAL A 45 18.38 6.95 -12.04
C VAL A 45 18.58 5.44 -12.17
N VAL A 46 17.50 4.68 -12.05
CA VAL A 46 17.53 3.20 -11.97
C VAL A 46 17.52 2.56 -13.37
N VAL A 47 16.96 3.23 -14.38
CA VAL A 47 16.82 2.70 -15.74
C VAL A 47 17.71 3.49 -16.70
N HIS A 48 18.78 2.84 -17.19
CA HIS A 48 19.78 3.46 -18.08
C HIS A 48 19.23 4.01 -19.41
N GLU A 49 18.06 3.55 -19.87
CA GLU A 49 17.42 4.00 -21.12
C GLU A 49 16.13 4.79 -20.87
N PHE A 50 15.91 5.28 -19.65
CA PHE A 50 14.65 5.94 -19.30
C PHE A 50 14.30 7.10 -20.24
N ASP A 51 15.28 7.90 -20.65
CA ASP A 51 15.05 9.04 -21.54
C ASP A 51 14.61 8.64 -22.95
N ARG A 52 15.02 7.45 -23.41
CA ARG A 52 14.70 6.92 -24.75
C ARG A 52 13.33 6.25 -24.83
N LEU A 53 12.72 5.95 -23.68
CA LEU A 53 11.40 5.37 -23.60
C LEU A 53 10.31 6.38 -24.04
N SER A 54 9.25 5.86 -24.65
CA SER A 54 8.03 6.65 -24.89
C SER A 54 7.39 7.08 -23.57
N GLU A 55 6.60 8.15 -23.56
CA GLU A 55 5.87 8.60 -22.35
C GLU A 55 5.04 7.47 -21.73
N LYS A 56 4.41 6.64 -22.57
CA LYS A 56 3.66 5.47 -22.11
C LYS A 56 4.55 4.48 -21.36
N GLU A 57 5.73 4.17 -21.92
CA GLU A 57 6.67 3.22 -21.32
C GLU A 57 7.32 3.79 -20.05
N LYS A 58 7.58 5.10 -20.02
CA LYS A 58 8.03 5.82 -18.82
C LYS A 58 7.00 5.68 -17.70
N HIS A 59 5.72 5.89 -18.02
CA HIS A 59 4.64 5.73 -17.05
C HIS A 59 4.53 4.29 -16.54
N GLU A 60 4.56 3.30 -17.44
CA GLU A 60 4.55 1.87 -17.07
C GLU A 60 5.74 1.51 -16.16
N THR A 61 6.92 2.07 -16.43
CA THR A 61 8.12 1.90 -15.61
C THR A 61 7.95 2.47 -14.20
N VAL A 62 7.40 3.67 -14.10
CA VAL A 62 7.11 4.32 -12.82
C VAL A 62 6.10 3.52 -12.01
N LEU A 63 5.04 3.00 -12.65
CA LEU A 63 4.05 2.13 -12.00
C LEU A 63 4.68 0.84 -11.48
N LEU A 64 5.60 0.24 -12.24
CA LEU A 64 6.31 -0.96 -11.83
C LEU A 64 7.19 -0.71 -10.60
N ILE A 65 7.93 0.40 -10.59
CA ILE A 65 8.73 0.83 -9.44
C ILE A 65 7.83 1.09 -8.24
N GLN A 66 6.73 1.82 -8.42
CA GLN A 66 5.77 2.08 -7.36
C GLN A 66 5.20 0.79 -6.76
N LYS A 67 4.83 -0.18 -7.60
CA LYS A 67 4.36 -1.50 -7.17
C LYS A 67 5.44 -2.22 -6.36
N ARG A 68 6.70 -2.19 -6.82
CA ARG A 68 7.83 -2.80 -6.11
C ARG A 68 8.05 -2.15 -4.74
N CYS A 69 7.99 -0.83 -4.66
CA CYS A 69 8.09 -0.08 -3.40
C CYS A 69 6.98 -0.50 -2.42
N LYS A 70 5.73 -0.57 -2.90
CA LYS A 70 4.58 -1.01 -2.08
C LYS A 70 4.77 -2.43 -1.58
N THR A 71 5.16 -3.36 -2.45
CA THR A 71 5.39 -4.77 -2.08
C THR A 71 6.53 -4.93 -1.06
N ALA A 72 7.61 -4.14 -1.17
CA ALA A 72 8.70 -4.17 -0.20
C ALA A 72 8.29 -3.57 1.16
N ARG A 73 7.48 -2.52 1.15
CA ARG A 73 7.04 -1.81 2.36
C ARG A 73 5.94 -2.54 3.15
N ASP A 74 5.01 -3.17 2.46
CA ASP A 74 3.86 -3.86 3.06
C ASP A 74 4.21 -4.84 4.20
N PRO A 75 5.18 -5.77 4.04
CA PRO A 75 5.59 -6.66 5.13
C PRO A 75 6.19 -5.88 6.30
N TYR A 76 7.03 -4.87 6.04
CA TYR A 76 7.61 -4.03 7.10
C TYR A 76 6.54 -3.30 7.92
N VAL A 77 5.55 -2.69 7.26
CA VAL A 77 4.45 -1.98 7.96
C VAL A 77 3.61 -2.95 8.77
N ARG A 78 3.31 -4.13 8.22
CA ARG A 78 2.58 -5.19 8.92
C ARG A 78 3.31 -5.64 10.18
N ASP A 79 4.61 -5.90 10.09
CA ASP A 79 5.40 -6.38 11.22
C ASP A 79 5.62 -5.29 12.26
N ARG A 80 5.85 -4.03 11.84
CA ARG A 80 5.88 -2.88 12.74
C ARG A 80 4.57 -2.70 13.51
N ALA A 81 3.43 -2.94 12.87
CA ALA A 81 2.13 -2.90 13.53
C ALA A 81 1.95 -4.04 14.55
N LYS A 82 2.50 -5.23 14.28
CA LYS A 82 2.50 -6.35 15.25
C LYS A 82 3.35 -6.02 16.48
N LEU A 83 4.54 -5.47 16.29
CA LEU A 83 5.42 -5.08 17.40
C LEU A 83 4.73 -4.09 18.35
N ARG A 84 4.10 -3.03 17.80
CA ARG A 84 3.33 -2.07 18.61
C ARG A 84 2.19 -2.70 19.40
N LYS A 85 1.54 -3.73 18.85
CA LYS A 85 0.46 -4.46 19.55
C LYS A 85 1.00 -5.35 20.67
N MET A 86 2.21 -5.88 20.54
CA MET A 86 2.84 -6.72 21.57
C MET A 86 3.31 -5.91 22.79
N GLU A 87 3.69 -4.64 22.59
CA GLU A 87 4.16 -3.76 23.69
C GLU A 87 3.03 -3.20 24.56
N SER A 88 1.78 -3.24 24.10
CA SER A 88 0.63 -2.81 24.87
C SER A 88 0.04 -4.01 25.61
N GLY A 89 0.28 -4.08 26.92
CA GLY A 89 -0.10 -5.21 27.78
C GLY A 89 -1.49 -5.78 27.48
N ASP A 90 -1.51 -7.07 27.19
CA ASP A 90 -2.68 -7.93 27.04
C ASP A 90 -3.48 -7.89 28.35
N SER A 91 -4.40 -6.93 28.46
CA SER A 91 -5.46 -7.00 29.46
C SER A 91 -6.41 -8.10 29.03
N ALA A 92 -6.04 -9.30 29.45
CA ALA A 92 -6.71 -10.58 29.27
C ALA A 92 -8.24 -10.45 29.30
N LYS A 93 -8.89 -10.75 28.16
CA LYS A 93 -10.31 -11.13 28.17
C LYS A 93 -10.42 -12.61 28.51
N HIS A 94 -10.22 -12.95 29.80
CA HIS A 94 -10.70 -14.22 30.33
C HIS A 94 -12.23 -14.13 30.45
N ILE A 95 -12.95 -14.59 29.43
CA ILE A 95 -14.34 -15.02 29.61
C ILE A 95 -14.34 -16.54 29.51
N LYS A 96 -14.61 -17.17 30.66
CA LYS A 96 -14.66 -18.61 30.86
C LYS A 96 -15.82 -19.20 30.05
N LYS A 97 -15.57 -20.35 29.43
CA LYS A 97 -16.63 -21.21 28.87
C LYS A 97 -17.51 -21.69 30.03
N THR A 98 -18.81 -21.44 29.96
CA THR A 98 -19.81 -22.17 30.74
C THR A 98 -20.72 -22.88 29.75
N ASP A 99 -20.62 -24.21 29.75
CA ASP A 99 -21.63 -25.10 29.20
C ASP A 99 -22.95 -24.89 29.96
N THR A 100 -23.98 -24.44 29.26
CA THR A 100 -25.37 -24.63 29.68
C THR A 100 -26.17 -25.13 28.49
N SER A 101 -26.51 -26.40 28.57
CA SER A 101 -27.49 -27.12 27.76
C SER A 101 -28.90 -26.53 27.89
N PHE A 102 -29.67 -26.62 26.79
CA PHE A 102 -31.13 -26.62 26.69
C PHE A 102 -31.87 -25.38 27.22
N ASP A 103 -32.40 -24.56 26.29
CA ASP A 103 -33.83 -24.54 26.00
C ASP A 103 -34.03 -23.80 24.66
N ALA A 104 -34.77 -24.45 23.76
CA ALA A 104 -35.22 -23.86 22.51
C ALA A 104 -36.53 -23.13 22.80
N ASP A 105 -36.57 -21.82 22.59
CA ASP A 105 -37.83 -21.14 22.30
C ASP A 105 -37.62 -19.90 21.44
N GLU A 106 -38.68 -19.62 20.71
CA GLU A 106 -38.76 -18.97 19.42
C GLU A 106 -38.71 -17.44 19.49
N ALA A 107 -38.22 -16.86 18.39
CA ALA A 107 -38.77 -15.69 17.72
C ALA A 107 -37.92 -14.41 17.64
N SER A 108 -37.93 -13.94 16.38
CA SER A 108 -37.89 -12.57 15.91
C SER A 108 -36.54 -11.97 15.51
N GLN A 109 -36.48 -11.77 14.21
CA GLN A 109 -35.53 -11.03 13.41
C GLN A 109 -35.33 -9.61 13.95
N GLU A 110 -34.08 -9.15 13.95
CA GLU A 110 -33.78 -7.80 13.50
C GLU A 110 -32.48 -7.79 12.69
N ASN A 111 -32.68 -7.53 11.41
CA ASN A 111 -31.67 -7.28 10.40
C ASN A 111 -31.20 -5.82 10.55
N GLN A 112 -29.93 -5.60 10.89
CA GLN A 112 -29.23 -4.35 10.57
C GLN A 112 -27.87 -4.66 9.96
N ASN A 113 -27.93 -4.91 8.66
CA ASN A 113 -26.96 -4.57 7.62
C ASN A 113 -25.60 -4.04 8.11
N ASN A 114 -24.62 -4.92 7.99
CA ASN A 114 -23.20 -4.62 7.93
C ASN A 114 -22.93 -3.73 6.70
N GLU A 115 -22.72 -2.42 6.93
CA GLU A 115 -22.25 -1.49 5.91
C GLU A 115 -20.83 -1.90 5.51
N VAL A 116 -20.76 -2.65 4.40
CA VAL A 116 -19.54 -2.81 3.62
C VAL A 116 -19.16 -1.43 3.09
N VAL A 117 -18.08 -0.87 3.64
CA VAL A 117 -17.46 0.32 3.06
C VAL A 117 -16.87 -0.08 1.71
N ASP A 118 -17.64 0.22 0.67
CA ASP A 118 -17.26 0.25 -0.72
C ASP A 118 -16.11 1.24 -0.90
N LEU A 119 -14.88 0.73 -0.91
CA LEU A 119 -13.74 1.47 -1.43
C LEU A 119 -13.71 1.26 -2.94
N SER A 120 -14.57 2.04 -3.58
CA SER A 120 -14.55 2.37 -5.01
C SER A 120 -13.13 2.26 -5.60
N GLU A 121 -13.03 1.37 -6.58
CA GLU A 121 -12.07 1.48 -7.66
C GLU A 121 -12.23 2.87 -8.27
N SER A 122 -11.32 3.78 -7.98
CA SER A 122 -11.19 5.00 -8.74
C SER A 122 -10.40 4.69 -10.01
N ASP A 123 -11.13 4.31 -11.05
CA ASP A 123 -10.75 4.60 -12.43
C ASP A 123 -10.46 6.11 -12.52
N VAL A 124 -9.24 6.47 -12.90
CA VAL A 124 -8.91 7.83 -13.30
C VAL A 124 -8.62 7.80 -14.79
N ASP A 125 -9.60 8.33 -15.51
CA ASP A 125 -9.59 8.61 -16.93
C ASP A 125 -8.32 9.36 -17.35
N VAL A 126 -7.80 8.92 -18.49
CA VAL A 126 -6.73 9.57 -19.24
C VAL A 126 -7.36 10.74 -19.98
N ASP A 127 -7.19 11.95 -19.46
CA ASP A 127 -7.39 13.16 -20.28
C ASP A 127 -6.18 13.31 -21.21
N VAL A 128 -6.41 12.87 -22.45
CA VAL A 128 -5.66 13.27 -23.63
C VAL A 128 -6.06 14.69 -23.96
N GLU A 129 -5.17 15.66 -23.72
CA GLU A 129 -5.19 16.91 -24.48
C GLU A 129 -4.06 16.90 -25.51
N VAL A 130 -4.48 17.24 -26.73
CA VAL A 130 -3.80 17.16 -28.03
C VAL A 130 -2.72 18.23 -28.19
#